data_AF-A0A0G1R0K0-F1
#
_entry.id   AF-A0A0G1R0K0-F1
#
_cell.length_a   1.000
_cell.length_b   1.000
_cell.length_c   1.000
_cell.angle_alpha   90.00
_cell.angle_beta   90.00
_cell.angle_gamma   90.00
#
_symmetry.space_group_name_H-M   'P 1'
#
loop_
_entity.id
_entity.type
_entity.pdbx_description
1 polymer ?
#
loop_
_entity_poly.entity_id
_entity_poly.type
_entity_poly.pdbx_seq_one_letter_code
_entity_poly.pdbx_strand_id
1 'polypeptide(L)'
;MNEKLLKELSDATGIPLDHFSEALNYPDSVVGFIPNIARARELCRIVEEGSVAGALILERWVDLCQTVKQTAEVYEIAGEGSAARSKAKDKWNKLSLARLNMATTSAQAKQVYLTSLVGSPVRRLAAEKCARLCRTLRQADRLWFFAPGGVLATLAQERMLELCTTIA
;
A
#
# COMPACT_ATOMS: atom_id res chain seq x y z
N MET A 1 -10.23 -33.42 6.00
CA MET A 1 -9.22 -34.08 5.15
C MET A 1 -9.19 -35.56 5.52
N ASN A 2 -9.11 -36.48 4.56
CA ASN A 2 -9.32 -37.92 4.79
C ASN A 2 -7.99 -38.61 5.13
N GLU A 3 -7.75 -38.92 6.41
CA GLU A 3 -6.51 -39.53 6.93
C GLU A 3 -6.14 -40.85 6.24
N LYS A 4 -7.14 -41.57 5.73
CA LYS A 4 -6.94 -42.83 5.00
C LYS A 4 -6.15 -42.63 3.71
N LEU A 5 -6.43 -41.56 2.96
CA LEU A 5 -5.77 -41.23 1.70
C LEU A 5 -4.30 -40.81 1.91
N LEU A 6 -4.01 -40.09 3.01
CA LEU A 6 -2.65 -39.68 3.35
C LEU A 6 -1.75 -40.86 3.70
N LYS A 7 -2.33 -41.85 4.38
CA LYS A 7 -1.63 -43.08 4.74
C LYS A 7 -1.30 -43.92 3.51
N GLU A 8 -2.26 -44.09 2.60
CA GLU A 8 -2.06 -44.83 1.35
C GLU A 8 -0.95 -44.19 0.48
N LEU A 9 -0.87 -42.85 0.43
CA LEU A 9 0.20 -42.14 -0.27
C LEU A 9 1.57 -42.26 0.40
N SER A 10 1.63 -42.23 1.73
CA SER A 10 2.86 -42.44 2.50
C SER A 10 3.44 -43.83 2.24
N ASP A 11 2.58 -44.85 2.31
CA ASP A 11 2.98 -46.24 2.07
C ASP A 11 3.44 -46.46 0.62
N ALA A 12 2.81 -45.80 -0.37
CA ALA A 12 3.15 -45.95 -1.79
C ALA A 12 4.46 -45.26 -2.20
N THR A 13 4.83 -44.17 -1.53
CA THR A 13 5.97 -43.33 -1.91
C THR A 13 7.18 -43.49 -1.00
N GLY A 14 6.99 -44.10 0.17
CA GLY A 14 8.01 -44.19 1.22
C GLY A 14 8.33 -42.85 1.89
N ILE A 15 7.59 -41.78 1.56
CA ILE A 15 7.73 -40.48 2.19
C ILE A 15 6.94 -40.50 3.52
N PRO A 16 7.56 -40.16 4.66
CA PRO A 16 6.89 -40.16 5.95
C PRO A 16 5.64 -39.25 5.99
N LEU A 17 4.62 -39.68 6.74
CA LEU A 17 3.28 -39.07 6.76
C LEU A 17 3.28 -37.61 7.26
N ASP A 18 4.25 -37.25 8.09
CA ASP A 18 4.54 -35.90 8.57
C ASP A 18 5.01 -34.96 7.45
N HIS A 19 5.77 -35.44 6.46
CA HIS A 19 6.13 -34.66 5.27
C HIS A 19 4.95 -34.42 4.33
N PHE A 20 4.03 -35.39 4.21
CA PHE A 20 2.75 -35.16 3.52
C PHE A 20 1.88 -34.19 4.30
N SER A 21 1.89 -34.30 5.62
CA SER A 21 1.21 -33.34 6.49
C SER A 21 1.83 -31.96 6.38
N GLU A 22 3.12 -31.81 6.09
CA GLU A 22 3.79 -30.51 5.88
C GLU A 22 3.54 -29.96 4.45
N ALA A 23 3.48 -30.83 3.45
CA ALA A 23 3.17 -30.49 2.06
C ALA A 23 1.68 -30.23 1.81
N LEU A 24 0.79 -30.90 2.56
CA LEU A 24 -0.66 -30.80 2.48
C LEU A 24 -1.25 -29.95 3.62
N ASN A 25 -0.52 -29.73 4.73
CA ASN A 25 -0.77 -28.60 5.61
C ASN A 25 -0.12 -27.31 5.06
N TYR A 26 -0.65 -26.80 3.96
CA TYR A 26 -0.54 -25.38 3.64
C TYR A 26 -1.76 -24.50 4.05
N PRO A 27 -2.52 -24.66 5.17
CA PRO A 27 -3.68 -23.81 5.43
C PRO A 27 -3.48 -22.79 6.57
N ASP A 28 -2.74 -23.07 7.67
CA ASP A 28 -2.75 -22.17 8.84
C ASP A 28 -1.38 -21.97 9.53
N SER A 29 -0.51 -22.98 9.61
CA SER A 29 0.75 -22.89 10.38
C SER A 29 1.85 -22.05 9.71
N VAL A 30 1.94 -22.08 8.38
CA VAL A 30 2.92 -21.28 7.59
C VAL A 30 2.48 -19.82 7.44
N VAL A 31 1.15 -19.57 7.35
CA VAL A 31 0.57 -18.22 7.39
C VAL A 31 0.72 -17.62 8.80
N GLY A 32 0.62 -18.45 9.84
CA GLY A 32 0.77 -18.04 11.23
C GLY A 32 2.14 -17.44 11.58
N PHE A 33 3.21 -17.81 10.86
CA PHE A 33 4.54 -17.24 11.06
C PHE A 33 5.12 -16.63 9.78
N ILE A 34 4.54 -15.50 9.38
CA ILE A 34 5.18 -14.55 8.46
C ILE A 34 5.75 -13.40 9.31
N PRO A 35 7.03 -13.48 9.72
CA PRO A 35 7.60 -12.52 10.67
C PRO A 35 7.96 -11.18 10.01
N ASN A 36 8.11 -11.15 8.69
CA ASN A 36 8.53 -9.96 7.96
C ASN A 36 8.11 -10.02 6.49
N ILE A 37 8.21 -8.87 5.83
CA ILE A 37 7.84 -8.66 4.42
C ILE A 37 8.65 -9.54 3.47
N ALA A 38 9.93 -9.80 3.76
CA ALA A 38 10.76 -10.63 2.89
C ALA A 38 10.23 -12.07 2.83
N ARG A 39 9.81 -12.63 3.97
CA ARG A 39 9.16 -13.94 4.00
C ARG A 39 7.81 -13.92 3.27
N ALA A 40 7.01 -12.86 3.45
CA ALA A 40 5.74 -12.72 2.75
C ALA A 40 5.91 -12.72 1.22
N ARG A 41 6.88 -11.94 0.70
CA ARG A 41 7.24 -11.90 -0.72
C ARG A 41 7.62 -13.25 -1.26
N GLU A 42 8.48 -13.97 -0.54
CA GLU A 42 8.95 -15.27 -0.99
C GLU A 42 7.81 -16.28 -1.08
N LEU A 43 6.93 -16.31 -0.07
CA LEU A 43 5.76 -17.16 -0.08
C LEU A 43 4.79 -16.80 -1.22
N CYS A 44 4.61 -15.52 -1.54
CA CYS A 44 3.79 -15.10 -2.68
C CYS A 44 4.33 -15.58 -4.04
N ARG A 45 5.63 -15.88 -4.18
CA ARG A 45 6.20 -16.37 -5.46
C ARG A 45 5.96 -17.86 -5.69
N ILE A 46 5.86 -18.62 -4.61
CA ILE A 46 5.71 -20.08 -4.67
C ILE A 46 4.25 -20.53 -4.66
N VAL A 47 3.37 -19.70 -4.08
CA VAL A 47 1.95 -20.02 -3.95
C VAL A 47 1.21 -19.69 -5.24
N GLU A 48 0.27 -20.56 -5.63
CA GLU A 48 -0.57 -20.38 -6.80
C GLU A 48 -1.41 -19.09 -6.69
N GLU A 49 -1.44 -18.33 -7.78
CA GLU A 49 -2.21 -17.08 -7.87
C GLU A 49 -3.70 -17.35 -7.65
N GLY A 50 -4.36 -16.51 -6.84
CA GLY A 50 -5.78 -16.66 -6.52
C GLY A 50 -6.11 -17.73 -5.48
N SER A 51 -5.13 -18.50 -4.99
CA SER A 51 -5.34 -19.44 -3.89
C SER A 51 -5.66 -18.75 -2.55
N VAL A 52 -6.34 -19.48 -1.66
CA VAL A 52 -6.66 -19.01 -0.31
C VAL A 52 -5.39 -18.68 0.49
N ALA A 53 -4.36 -19.53 0.39
CA ALA A 53 -3.07 -19.28 1.02
C ALA A 53 -2.43 -17.98 0.52
N GLY A 54 -2.49 -17.72 -0.80
CA GLY A 54 -1.97 -16.50 -1.41
C GLY A 54 -2.68 -15.26 -0.88
N ALA A 55 -4.01 -15.32 -0.76
CA ALA A 55 -4.81 -14.24 -0.19
C ALA A 55 -4.41 -13.95 1.27
N LEU A 56 -4.27 -14.98 2.11
CA LEU A 56 -3.87 -14.83 3.51
C LEU A 56 -2.45 -14.26 3.67
N ILE A 57 -1.51 -14.71 2.84
CA ILE A 57 -0.14 -14.17 2.83
C ILE A 57 -0.15 -12.68 2.49
N LEU A 58 -0.91 -12.25 1.48
CA LEU A 58 -1.02 -10.85 1.10
C LEU A 58 -1.65 -10.01 2.22
N GLU A 59 -2.70 -10.51 2.86
CA GLU A 59 -3.31 -9.82 4.01
C GLU A 59 -2.34 -9.65 5.18
N ARG A 60 -1.55 -10.67 5.48
CA ARG A 60 -0.53 -10.62 6.52
C ARG A 60 0.63 -9.70 6.13
N TRP A 61 1.01 -9.67 4.85
CA TRP A 61 1.98 -8.71 4.33
C TRP A 61 1.52 -7.28 4.59
N VAL A 62 0.25 -6.94 4.29
CA VAL A 62 -0.28 -5.59 4.59
C VAL A 62 -0.12 -5.20 6.05
N ASP A 63 -0.31 -6.13 6.98
CA ASP A 63 -0.16 -5.85 8.43
C ASP A 63 1.28 -5.48 8.79
N LEU A 64 2.24 -6.13 8.14
CA LEU A 64 3.68 -5.89 8.33
C LEU A 64 4.16 -4.58 7.69
N CYS A 65 3.40 -4.00 6.76
CA CYS A 65 3.76 -2.75 6.09
C CYS A 65 3.83 -1.58 7.07
N GLN A 66 4.96 -0.87 7.06
CA GLN A 66 5.22 0.34 7.83
C GLN A 66 5.29 1.59 6.95
N THR A 67 5.38 1.41 5.64
CA THR A 67 5.55 2.52 4.68
C THR A 67 4.56 2.41 3.53
N VAL A 68 4.22 3.58 2.97
CA VAL A 68 3.41 3.69 1.76
C VAL A 68 3.96 2.83 0.62
N LYS A 69 5.29 2.80 0.43
CA LYS A 69 5.93 2.00 -0.63
C LYS A 69 5.68 0.51 -0.46
N GLN A 70 5.79 -0.01 0.75
CA GLN A 70 5.52 -1.42 1.04
C GLN A 70 4.05 -1.77 0.81
N THR A 71 3.13 -0.87 1.20
CA THR A 71 1.71 -1.09 0.97
C THR A 71 1.32 -1.00 -0.50
N ALA A 72 1.97 -0.11 -1.27
CA ALA A 72 1.76 0.03 -2.70
C ALA A 72 2.08 -1.26 -3.46
N GLU A 73 3.18 -1.91 -3.09
CA GLU A 73 3.57 -3.21 -3.68
C GLU A 73 2.47 -4.27 -3.48
N VAL A 74 1.92 -4.39 -2.27
CA VAL A 74 0.82 -5.34 -2.02
C VAL A 74 -0.44 -4.97 -2.81
N TYR A 75 -0.74 -3.67 -2.92
CA TYR A 75 -1.89 -3.20 -3.69
C TYR A 75 -1.77 -3.53 -5.19
N GLU A 76 -0.56 -3.47 -5.75
CA GLU A 76 -0.32 -3.76 -7.18
C GLU A 76 -0.41 -5.24 -7.51
N ILE A 77 0.08 -6.12 -6.63
CA ILE A 77 0.05 -7.57 -6.86
C ILE A 77 -1.27 -8.22 -6.44
N ALA A 78 -2.02 -7.60 -5.53
CA ALA A 78 -3.28 -8.16 -5.07
C ALA A 78 -4.35 -8.03 -6.17
N GLY A 79 -5.05 -9.14 -6.43
CA GLY A 79 -6.14 -9.19 -7.40
C GLY A 79 -7.21 -8.12 -7.13
N GLU A 80 -7.81 -7.62 -8.21
CA GLU A 80 -8.91 -6.65 -8.11
C GLU A 80 -10.07 -7.21 -7.29
N GLY A 81 -10.69 -6.38 -6.44
CA GLY A 81 -11.76 -6.80 -5.54
C GLY A 81 -11.33 -7.65 -4.34
N SER A 82 -10.06 -8.07 -4.22
CA SER A 82 -9.60 -8.88 -3.09
C SER A 82 -9.60 -8.11 -1.76
N ALA A 83 -9.78 -8.86 -0.66
CA ALA A 83 -9.68 -8.34 0.71
C ALA A 83 -8.29 -7.74 0.97
N ALA A 84 -7.22 -8.40 0.53
CA ALA A 84 -5.85 -7.90 0.63
C ALA A 84 -5.66 -6.55 -0.07
N ARG A 85 -6.19 -6.38 -1.29
CA ARG A 85 -6.11 -5.11 -2.02
C ARG A 85 -6.86 -3.99 -1.30
N SER A 86 -8.05 -4.29 -0.78
CA SER A 86 -8.84 -3.33 0.01
C SER A 86 -8.11 -2.94 1.30
N LYS A 87 -7.56 -3.91 2.03
CA LYS A 87 -6.75 -3.69 3.23
C LYS A 87 -5.50 -2.86 2.93
N ALA A 88 -4.83 -3.13 1.81
CA ALA A 88 -3.67 -2.36 1.35
C ALA A 88 -4.07 -0.91 1.04
N LYS A 89 -5.19 -0.69 0.34
CA LYS A 89 -5.72 0.65 0.07
C LYS A 89 -5.94 1.46 1.36
N ASP A 90 -6.55 0.84 2.37
CA ASP A 90 -6.83 1.48 3.65
C ASP A 90 -5.55 1.79 4.44
N LYS A 91 -4.63 0.83 4.51
CA LYS A 91 -3.33 1.01 5.16
C LYS A 91 -2.52 2.11 4.46
N TRP A 92 -2.53 2.17 3.13
CA TRP A 92 -1.87 3.20 2.34
C TRP A 92 -2.44 4.57 2.70
N ASN A 93 -3.76 4.75 2.69
CA ASN A 93 -4.39 6.00 3.07
C ASN A 93 -4.04 6.42 4.50
N LYS A 94 -4.07 5.48 5.47
CA LYS A 94 -3.67 5.75 6.86
C LYS A 94 -2.21 6.24 6.97
N LEU A 95 -1.28 5.56 6.32
CA LEU A 95 0.14 5.93 6.32
C LEU A 95 0.39 7.27 5.61
N SER A 96 -0.28 7.51 4.47
CA SER A 96 -0.20 8.79 3.78
C SER A 96 -0.75 9.93 4.64
N LEU A 97 -1.86 9.71 5.35
CA LEU A 97 -2.45 10.73 6.23
C LEU A 97 -1.53 11.06 7.41
N ALA A 98 -0.94 10.03 8.04
CA ALA A 98 0.04 10.23 9.12
C ALA A 98 1.23 11.07 8.62
N ARG A 99 1.79 10.73 7.44
CA ARG A 99 2.87 11.52 6.82
C ARG A 99 2.43 12.93 6.47
N LEU A 100 1.20 13.12 6.00
CA LEU A 100 0.67 14.45 5.71
C LEU A 100 0.57 15.30 6.97
N ASN A 101 0.13 14.73 8.08
CA ASN A 101 0.02 15.44 9.35
C ASN A 101 1.38 15.94 9.83
N MET A 102 2.43 15.11 9.68
CA MET A 102 3.81 15.47 10.02
C MET A 102 4.46 16.46 9.04
N ALA A 103 3.91 16.67 7.84
CA ALA A 103 4.47 17.60 6.87
C ALA A 103 4.39 19.05 7.36
N THR A 104 5.53 19.74 7.42
CA THR A 104 5.65 21.15 7.82
C THR A 104 6.02 22.06 6.65
N THR A 105 6.41 21.48 5.51
CA THR A 105 6.80 22.22 4.29
C THR A 105 5.91 21.84 3.10
N SER A 106 5.80 22.75 2.14
CA SER A 106 5.07 22.48 0.88
C SER A 106 5.70 21.32 0.10
N ALA A 107 7.03 21.15 0.15
CA ALA A 107 7.73 20.03 -0.47
C ALA A 107 7.35 18.68 0.15
N GLN A 108 7.27 18.58 1.48
CA GLN A 108 6.82 17.36 2.15
C GLN A 108 5.35 17.04 1.83
N ALA A 109 4.47 18.04 1.86
CA ALA A 109 3.07 17.86 1.47
C ALA A 109 2.93 17.45 0.00
N LYS A 110 3.74 18.04 -0.90
CA LYS A 110 3.82 17.64 -2.31
C LYS A 110 4.22 16.18 -2.44
N GLN A 111 5.21 15.73 -1.67
CA GLN A 111 5.63 14.33 -1.72
C GLN A 111 4.47 13.39 -1.34
N VAL A 112 3.69 13.74 -0.31
CA VAL A 112 2.50 12.95 0.06
C VAL A 112 1.45 12.98 -1.05
N TYR A 113 1.21 14.12 -1.69
CA TYR A 113 0.31 14.22 -2.85
C TYR A 113 0.72 13.25 -3.97
N LEU A 114 2.01 13.17 -4.28
CA LEU A 114 2.54 12.31 -5.35
C LEU A 114 2.45 10.83 -5.03
N THR A 115 2.67 10.47 -3.76
CA THR A 115 2.66 9.06 -3.34
C THR A 115 1.30 8.61 -2.82
N SER A 116 0.26 9.45 -2.87
CA SER A 116 -1.09 9.05 -2.47
C SER A 116 -1.87 8.53 -3.67
N LEU A 117 -2.77 7.57 -3.40
CA LEU A 117 -3.65 7.02 -4.42
C LEU A 117 -4.41 8.12 -5.16
N VAL A 118 -4.51 7.97 -6.49
CA VAL A 118 -5.30 8.86 -7.35
C VAL A 118 -6.75 8.85 -6.86
N GLY A 119 -7.35 10.04 -6.74
CA GLY A 119 -8.73 10.19 -6.26
C GLY A 119 -8.93 9.97 -4.76
N SER A 120 -7.88 9.67 -3.98
CA SER A 120 -8.06 9.49 -2.53
C SER A 120 -8.29 10.82 -1.80
N PRO A 121 -9.05 10.83 -0.70
CA PRO A 121 -9.23 12.03 0.12
C PRO A 121 -7.90 12.59 0.62
N VAL A 122 -6.95 11.72 0.97
CA VAL A 122 -5.62 12.12 1.45
C VAL A 122 -4.84 12.86 0.37
N ARG A 123 -4.99 12.48 -0.91
CA ARG A 123 -4.35 13.20 -2.01
C ARG A 123 -4.90 14.61 -2.15
N ARG A 124 -6.22 14.81 -2.03
CA ARG A 124 -6.83 16.15 -2.02
C ARG A 124 -6.32 16.98 -0.85
N LEU A 125 -6.35 16.45 0.37
CA LEU A 125 -5.83 17.12 1.58
C LEU A 125 -4.34 17.48 1.42
N ALA A 126 -3.56 16.62 0.78
CA ALA A 126 -2.16 16.89 0.51
C ALA A 126 -1.97 18.06 -0.46
N ALA A 127 -2.83 18.19 -1.47
CA ALA A 127 -2.80 19.33 -2.39
C ALA A 127 -3.11 20.65 -1.65
N GLU A 128 -4.17 20.66 -0.84
CA GLU A 128 -4.57 21.82 -0.01
C GLU A 128 -3.45 22.25 0.93
N LYS A 129 -2.88 21.30 1.68
CA LYS A 129 -1.77 21.59 2.58
C LYS A 129 -0.53 22.06 1.83
N CYS A 130 -0.25 21.51 0.65
CA CYS A 130 0.87 21.92 -0.19
C CYS A 130 0.75 23.38 -0.62
N ALA A 131 -0.41 23.78 -1.15
CA ALA A 131 -0.67 25.17 -1.55
C ALA A 131 -0.61 26.13 -0.36
N ARG A 132 -1.28 25.80 0.76
CA ARG A 132 -1.26 26.62 1.99
C ARG A 132 0.14 26.87 2.53
N LEU A 133 1.04 25.89 2.41
CA LEU A 133 2.43 26.00 2.88
C LEU A 133 3.35 26.77 1.92
N CYS A 134 2.89 27.13 0.71
CA CYS A 134 3.62 28.06 -0.14
C CYS A 134 3.58 29.47 0.43
N ARG A 135 4.78 30.04 0.60
CA ARG A 135 5.00 31.37 1.17
C ARG A 135 5.41 32.42 0.14
N THR A 136 5.72 32.00 -1.08
CA THR A 136 6.18 32.89 -2.15
C THR A 136 5.47 32.58 -3.46
N LEU A 137 5.32 33.60 -4.31
CA LEU A 137 4.79 33.43 -5.67
C LEU A 137 5.55 32.36 -6.43
N ARG A 138 6.88 32.36 -6.34
CA ARG A 138 7.74 31.35 -6.98
C ARG A 138 7.43 29.91 -6.53
N GLN A 139 7.11 29.71 -5.26
CA GLN A 139 6.74 28.39 -4.77
C GLN A 139 5.36 27.95 -5.29
N ALA A 140 4.39 28.86 -5.34
CA ALA A 140 3.06 28.57 -5.85
C ALA A 140 3.06 28.37 -7.38
N ASP A 141 3.80 29.18 -8.13
CA ASP A 141 4.02 29.05 -9.58
C ASP A 141 4.63 27.67 -9.94
N ARG A 142 5.67 27.25 -9.20
CA ARG A 142 6.25 25.91 -9.35
C ARG A 142 5.26 24.76 -9.07
N LEU A 143 4.28 24.97 -8.19
CA LEU A 143 3.23 23.96 -7.96
C LEU A 143 2.25 23.90 -9.12
N TRP A 144 1.86 25.06 -9.65
CA TRP A 144 0.98 25.14 -10.81
C TRP A 144 1.60 24.47 -12.03
N PHE A 145 2.85 24.81 -12.36
CA PHE A 145 3.57 24.23 -13.49
C PHE A 145 3.75 22.71 -13.37
N PHE A 146 3.79 22.20 -12.14
CA PHE A 146 3.98 20.77 -11.89
C PHE A 146 2.74 19.92 -12.19
N ALA A 147 1.54 20.44 -11.96
CA ALA A 147 0.30 19.69 -12.14
C ALA A 147 -0.74 20.53 -12.90
N PRO A 148 -0.45 20.94 -14.15
CA PRO A 148 -1.36 21.76 -14.93
C PRO A 148 -2.66 20.98 -15.15
N GLY A 149 -3.80 21.54 -14.70
CA GLY A 149 -5.13 20.96 -14.96
C GLY A 149 -5.68 20.02 -13.88
N GLY A 150 -5.62 20.41 -12.60
CA GLY A 150 -6.31 19.68 -11.53
C GLY A 150 -6.38 20.47 -10.22
N VAL A 151 -6.87 19.82 -9.16
CA VAL A 151 -7.06 20.47 -7.84
C VAL A 151 -5.79 21.17 -7.34
N LEU A 152 -4.61 20.58 -7.54
CA LEU A 152 -3.35 21.20 -7.12
C LEU A 152 -3.03 22.49 -7.91
N ALA A 153 -3.31 22.52 -9.22
CA ALA A 153 -3.12 23.73 -10.01
C ALA A 153 -4.11 24.83 -9.64
N THR A 154 -5.39 24.49 -9.42
CA THR A 154 -6.40 25.46 -8.96
C THR A 154 -5.98 26.09 -7.63
N LEU A 155 -5.62 25.27 -6.65
CA LEU A 155 -5.14 25.75 -5.34
C LEU A 155 -3.83 26.56 -5.45
N ALA A 156 -2.96 26.21 -6.39
CA ALA A 156 -1.74 26.97 -6.65
C ALA A 156 -2.04 28.35 -7.25
N GLN A 157 -3.00 28.45 -8.16
CA GLN A 157 -3.46 29.74 -8.71
C GLN A 157 -4.10 30.62 -7.65
N GLU A 158 -5.02 30.07 -6.87
CA GLU A 158 -5.64 30.75 -5.72
C GLU A 158 -4.57 31.29 -4.77
N ARG A 159 -3.57 30.45 -4.44
CA ARG A 159 -2.48 30.87 -3.57
C ARG A 159 -1.61 31.96 -4.19
N MET A 160 -1.36 31.94 -5.49
CA MET A 160 -0.65 33.02 -6.17
C MET A 160 -1.43 34.34 -6.06
N LEU A 161 -2.74 34.31 -6.29
CA LEU A 161 -3.59 35.50 -6.17
C LEU A 161 -3.55 36.07 -4.75
N GLU A 162 -3.71 35.23 -3.73
CA GLU A 162 -3.59 35.65 -2.31
C GLU A 162 -2.24 36.32 -2.01
N LEU A 163 -1.14 35.71 -2.48
CA LEU A 163 0.19 36.24 -2.24
C LEU A 163 0.44 37.56 -2.97
N CYS A 164 -0.16 37.78 -4.14
CA CYS A 164 -0.11 39.05 -4.85
C CYS A 164 -0.90 40.16 -4.13
N THR A 165 -2.07 39.84 -3.56
CA THR A 165 -2.95 40.84 -2.92
C THR A 165 -2.54 41.20 -1.49
N THR A 166 -1.77 40.34 -0.82
CA THR A 166 -1.29 40.62 0.55
C THR A 166 -0.02 41.49 0.57
N ILE A 167 0.61 41.71 -0.59
CA ILE A 167 1.84 42.53 -0.73
C ILE A 167 1.52 43.98 -1.17
N ALA A 168 0.27 44.28 -1.52
CA ALA A 168 -0.21 45.62 -1.87
C ALA A 168 -0.75 46.36 -0.64
#